data_AF-M2UQW0-F1
#
_entry.id   AF-M2UQW0-F1
#
_cell.length_a   1.000
_cell.length_b   1.000
_cell.length_c   1.000
_cell.angle_alpha   90.00
_cell.angle_beta   90.00
_cell.angle_gamma   90.00
#
_symmetry.space_group_name_H-M   'P 1'
#
loop_
_entity.id
_entity.type
_entity.pdbx_description
1 polymer ?
#
loop_
_entity_poly.entity_id
_entity_poly.type
_entity_poly.pdbx_seq_one_letter_code
_entity_poly.pdbx_strand_id
1 'polypeptide(L)' 'MSGVEAITAIQLIDACIGIANTIIDIGRAVHDAQGLPPKLRDLLEKLPAIQELLESAQESCEEGSITEDASKSAQPIL' A
#
# COMPACT_ATOMS: atom_id res chain seq x y z
N MET A 1 -17.12 6.51 -10.63
CA MET A 1 -16.03 5.89 -11.42
C MET A 1 -16.62 5.11 -12.57
N SER A 2 -16.04 5.23 -13.76
CA SER A 2 -16.29 4.26 -14.83
C SER A 2 -15.70 2.90 -14.44
N GLY A 3 -16.23 1.80 -14.96
CA GLY A 3 -15.73 0.45 -14.60
C GLY A 3 -14.24 0.26 -14.86
N VAL A 4 -13.65 1.00 -15.82
CA VAL A 4 -12.22 0.96 -16.14
C VAL A 4 -11.37 1.64 -15.06
N GLU A 5 -11.83 2.76 -14.50
CA GLU A 5 -11.13 3.47 -13.43
C GLU A 5 -11.08 2.62 -12.16
N ALA A 6 -12.18 1.93 -11.82
CA ALA A 6 -12.23 1.04 -10.67
C ALA A 6 -11.27 -0.16 -10.82
N ILE A 7 -11.24 -0.80 -12.00
CA ILE A 7 -10.30 -1.90 -12.29
C ILE A 7 -8.85 -1.42 -12.17
N THR A 8 -8.55 -0.22 -12.68
CA THR A 8 -7.20 0.35 -12.63
C THR A 8 -6.77 0.65 -11.19
N ALA A 9 -7.68 1.18 -10.36
CA ALA A 9 -7.40 1.44 -8.95
C ALA A 9 -7.11 0.14 -8.17
N ILE A 10 -7.92 -0.90 -8.38
CA ILE A 10 -7.71 -2.22 -7.76
C ILE A 10 -6.34 -2.78 -8.14
N GLN A 11 -6.00 -2.80 -9.44
CA GLN A 11 -4.70 -3.30 -9.92
C GLN A 11 -3.51 -2.54 -9.32
N LEU A 12 -3.65 -1.23 -9.12
CA LEU A 12 -2.60 -0.43 -8.48
C LEU A 12 -2.46 -0.78 -6.99
N ILE A 13 -3.58 -0.98 -6.27
CA ILE A 13 -3.57 -1.39 -4.87
C ILE A 13 -2.94 -2.79 -4.73
N ASP A 14 -3.31 -3.75 -5.57
CA ASP A 14 -2.72 -5.10 -5.60
C ASP A 14 -1.19 -5.05 -5.77
N ALA A 15 -0.72 -4.22 -6.70
CA ALA A 15 0.71 -4.03 -6.93
C ALA A 15 1.41 -3.44 -5.69
N CYS A 16 0.79 -2.47 -5.02
CA CYS A 16 1.30 -1.88 -3.79
C CYS A 16 1.38 -2.92 -2.65
N ILE A 17 0.37 -3.79 -2.50
CA ILE A 17 0.38 -4.88 -1.52
C ILE A 17 1.56 -5.84 -1.80
N GLY A 18 1.75 -6.23 -3.06
CA GLY A 18 2.87 -7.11 -3.45
C GLY A 18 4.25 -6.50 -3.15
N ILE A 19 4.41 -5.19 -3.39
CA ILE A 19 5.64 -4.46 -3.04
C ILE A 19 5.82 -4.40 -1.52
N ALA A 20 4.77 -4.05 -0.77
CA ALA A 20 4.84 -3.96 0.69
C ALA A 20 5.26 -5.29 1.31
N ASN A 21 4.66 -6.41 0.89
CA ASN A 21 5.04 -7.76 1.30
C ASN A 21 6.53 -8.04 1.03
N THR A 22 7.01 -7.73 -0.17
CA THR A 22 8.41 -7.93 -0.55
C THR A 22 9.36 -7.15 0.37
N ILE A 23 9.04 -5.89 0.68
CA ILE A 23 9.88 -5.07 1.55
C ILE A 23 9.84 -5.57 3.00
N ILE A 24 8.67 -6.03 3.48
CA ILE A 24 8.52 -6.65 4.81
C ILE A 24 9.39 -7.90 4.91
N ASP A 25 9.38 -8.76 3.90
CA ASP A 25 10.18 -9.98 3.86
C ASP A 25 11.68 -9.69 3.86
N ILE A 26 12.12 -8.71 3.06
CA ILE A 26 13.50 -8.20 3.10
C ILE A 26 13.82 -7.71 4.51
N GLY A 27 12.92 -6.90 5.10
CA GLY A 27 13.07 -6.34 6.43
C GLY A 27 13.24 -7.38 7.53
N ARG A 28 12.43 -8.45 7.49
CA ARG A 28 12.55 -9.60 8.37
C ARG A 28 13.86 -10.34 8.17
N ALA A 29 14.28 -10.56 6.92
CA ALA A 29 15.53 -11.23 6.61
C ALA A 29 16.77 -10.47 7.11
N VAL A 30 16.68 -9.14 7.19
CA VAL A 30 17.77 -8.26 7.64
C VAL A 30 17.58 -7.70 9.06
N HIS A 31 16.52 -8.09 9.77
CA HIS A 31 16.17 -7.52 11.09
C HIS A 31 17.32 -7.67 12.08
N ASP A 32 17.93 -8.86 12.10
CA ASP A 32 19.01 -9.23 13.01
C ASP A 32 20.40 -8.94 12.43
N ALA A 33 20.46 -8.39 11.21
CA ALA A 33 21.72 -8.00 10.60
C ALA A 33 22.32 -6.83 11.38
N GLN A 34 23.52 -7.04 11.94
CA GLN A 34 24.29 -5.95 12.52
C GLN A 34 24.68 -4.96 11.41
N GLY A 35 24.32 -3.70 11.58
CA GLY A 35 24.67 -2.62 10.63
C GLY A 35 23.50 -2.05 9.82
N LEU A 36 22.27 -2.53 10.03
CA LEU A 36 21.10 -1.88 9.42
C LEU A 36 20.99 -0.43 9.92
N PRO A 37 20.93 0.57 9.03
CA PRO A 37 20.77 1.96 9.46
C PRO A 37 19.49 2.12 10.30
N PRO A 38 19.53 2.88 11.42
CA PRO A 38 18.35 3.04 12.29
C PRO A 38 17.09 3.49 11.55
N LYS A 39 17.22 4.45 10.63
CA LYS A 39 16.11 4.92 9.79
C LYS A 39 15.47 3.81 8.95
N LEU A 40 16.26 2.85 8.49
CA LEU A 40 15.73 1.72 7.71
C LEU A 40 14.95 0.78 8.63
N ARG A 41 15.44 0.53 9.86
CA ARG A 41 14.71 -0.24 10.86
C ARG A 41 13.37 0.42 11.22
N ASP A 42 13.37 1.73 11.48
CA ASP A 42 12.15 2.49 11.77
C ASP A 42 11.12 2.43 10.61
N LEU A 43 11.59 2.39 9.37
CA LEU A 43 10.72 2.23 8.19
C LEU A 43 10.14 0.82 8.13
N LEU A 44 10.96 -0.21 8.38
CA LEU A 44 10.51 -1.61 8.37
C LEU A 44 9.47 -1.89 9.46
N GLU A 45 9.59 -1.26 10.63
CA GLU A 45 8.59 -1.37 11.71
C GLU A 45 7.23 -0.75 11.33
N LYS A 46 7.20 0.23 10.42
CA LYS A 46 5.97 0.90 9.97
C LYS A 46 5.29 0.22 8.78
N LEU A 47 6.01 -0.62 8.04
CA LEU A 47 5.49 -1.28 6.83
C LEU A 47 4.27 -2.17 7.08
N PRO A 48 4.16 -2.93 8.18
CA PRO A 48 2.95 -3.72 8.46
C PRO A 48 1.69 -2.86 8.52
N ALA A 49 1.74 -1.68 9.15
CA ALA A 49 0.61 -0.76 9.19
C ALA A 49 0.24 -0.21 7.80
N ILE A 50 1.23 -0.01 6.92
CA ILE A 50 0.98 0.40 5.53
C ILE A 50 0.30 -0.74 4.75
N GLN A 51 0.72 -1.99 4.97
CA GLN A 51 0.09 -3.15 4.37
C GLN A 51 -1.39 -3.26 4.78
N GLU A 52 -1.71 -3.15 6.08
CA GLU A 52 -3.08 -3.21 6.58
C GLU A 52 -3.98 -2.13 5.93
N LEU A 53 -3.45 -0.92 5.74
CA LEU A 53 -4.17 0.16 5.06
C LEU A 53 -4.43 -0.14 3.57
N LEU A 54 -3.47 -0.77 2.88
CA LEU A 54 -3.62 -1.16 1.48
C LEU A 54 -4.63 -2.30 1.33
N GLU A 55 -4.60 -3.28 2.21
CA GLU A 55 -5.58 -4.39 2.25
C GLU A 55 -7.00 -3.85 2.52
N SER A 56 -7.14 -2.95 3.50
CA SER A 56 -8.43 -2.27 3.77
C SER A 56 -8.94 -1.47 2.57
N ALA A 57 -8.04 -0.82 1.83
CA ALA A 57 -8.38 -0.07 0.62
C ALA A 57 -8.81 -1.02 -0.51
N GLN A 58 -8.15 -2.17 -0.66
CA GLN A 58 -8.52 -3.21 -1.62
C GLN A 58 -9.94 -3.73 -1.36
N GLU A 59 -10.23 -4.14 -0.11
CA GLU A 59 -11.55 -4.60 0.31
C GLU A 59 -12.63 -3.55 0.02
N SER A 60 -12.36 -2.29 0.37
CA SER A 60 -13.27 -1.17 0.09
C SER A 60 -13.53 -0.97 -1.41
N CYS A 61 -12.53 -1.22 -2.26
CA CYS A 61 -12.68 -1.14 -3.71
C CYS A 61 -13.50 -2.31 -4.27
N GLU A 62 -13.29 -3.53 -3.76
CA GLU A 62 -14.01 -4.74 -4.16
C GLU A 62 -15.49 -4.68 -3.76
N GLU A 63 -15.80 -4.13 -2.58
CA GLU A 63 -17.17 -3.95 -2.09
C GLU A 63 -17.93 -2.81 -2.79
N GLY A 64 -17.27 -2.06 -3.68
CA GLY A 64 -17.85 -0.88 -4.33
C GLY A 64 -18.09 0.30 -3.37
N SER A 65 -17.45 0.27 -2.19
CA SER A 65 -17.57 1.22 -1.08
C SER A 65 -16.73 2.49 -1.25
N ILE A 66 -16.21 2.75 -2.45
CA ILE A 66 -15.44 3.98 -2.69
C ILE A 66 -16.44 5.13 -2.81
N THR A 67 -16.66 5.81 -1.69
CA THR A 67 -17.46 7.04 -1.64
C THR A 67 -16.89 8.05 -2.64
N GLU A 68 -17.77 8.62 -3.46
CA GLU A 68 -17.47 9.56 -4.57
C GLU A 68 -16.62 10.78 -4.17
N ASP A 69 -16.45 11.05 -2.87
CA ASP A 69 -15.75 12.21 -2.34
C ASP A 69 -14.22 12.09 -2.40
N ALA A 70 -13.64 10.90 -2.35
CA ALA A 70 -12.18 10.74 -2.43
C ALA A 70 -11.63 11.08 -3.84
N SER A 71 -12.43 10.83 -4.88
CA SER A 71 -12.05 11.10 -6.28
C SER A 71 -12.02 12.59 -6.64
N LYS A 72 -12.67 13.47 -5.85
CA LYS A 72 -12.70 14.92 -6.12
C LYS A 72 -11.49 15.69 -5.58
N SER A 73 -10.71 15.09 -4.68
CA SER A 73 -9.57 15.76 -4.02
C SER A 73 -8.20 15.37 -4.56
N ALA A 74 -8.10 14.32 -5.40
CA ALA A 74 -6.83 13.94 -6.02
C ALA A 74 -6.51 14.90 -7.16
N GLN A 75 -5.68 15.92 -6.89
CA GLN A 75 -5.07 16.70 -7.97
C GLN A 75 -4.08 15.81 -8.73
N PRO A 76 -4.08 15.84 -10.08
CA PRO A 76 -3.08 15.13 -10.85
C PRO A 76 -1.69 15.67 -10.48
N ILE A 77 -0.77 14.78 -10.16
CA ILE A 77 0.64 15.14 -10.11
C ILE A 77 1.10 15.20 -11.58
N LEU A 78 1.24 16.42 -12.09
CA LEU A 78 1.79 16.75 -13.42
C LEU A 78 3.31 16.68 -13.41
#